data_AF-A0A2E5JMF9-F1
#
_entry.id   AF-A0A2E5JMF9-F1
#
_cell.length_a   1.000
_cell.length_b   1.000
_cell.length_c   1.000
_cell.angle_alpha   90.00
_cell.angle_beta   90.00
_cell.angle_gamma   90.00
#
_symmetry.space_group_name_H-M   'P 1'
#
loop_
_entity.id
_entity.type
_entity.pdbx_description
1 polymer ?
#
loop_
_entity_poly.entity_id
_entity_poly.type
_entity_poly.pdbx_seq_one_letter_code
_entity_poly.pdbx_strand_id
1 'polypeptide(L)'
;MKIHKFLIFIFLGNFSVAFASCFEHLCTEDVVRDIYGWKGSVVEFQPADRTAQVWLHHNGYVFTFPMDELGKQVSCAQGFCQGDRVKNAYGDTLVIEEVYTHQMLYTYNLNTDGYALYNFDELETVQAP
;
A
#
# COMPACT_ATOMS: atom_id res chain seq x y z
N MET A 1 24.64 24.89 -55.69
CA MET A 1 23.98 23.75 -55.04
C MET A 1 24.56 23.62 -53.63
N LYS A 2 23.85 24.12 -52.59
CA LYS A 2 24.30 24.14 -51.19
C LYS A 2 23.61 23.00 -50.44
N ILE A 3 24.38 22.09 -49.85
CA ILE A 3 23.87 20.99 -49.02
C ILE A 3 24.00 21.45 -47.57
N HIS A 4 22.87 21.73 -46.91
CA HIS A 4 22.84 21.97 -45.48
C HIS A 4 22.93 20.63 -44.74
N LYS A 5 24.05 20.40 -44.07
CA LYS A 5 24.24 19.28 -43.14
C LYS A 5 23.42 19.58 -41.88
N PHE A 6 22.29 18.89 -41.73
CA PHE A 6 21.49 18.88 -40.53
C PHE A 6 22.18 17.93 -39.52
N LEU A 7 22.84 18.51 -38.52
CA LEU A 7 23.46 17.77 -37.42
C LEU A 7 22.37 17.44 -36.39
N ILE A 8 21.94 16.18 -36.36
CA ILE A 8 21.02 15.66 -35.33
C ILE A 8 21.86 15.32 -34.10
N PHE A 9 21.76 16.13 -33.05
CA PHE A 9 22.28 15.80 -31.72
C PHE A 9 21.32 14.81 -31.04
N ILE A 10 21.68 13.53 -31.03
CA ILE A 10 21.01 12.51 -30.22
C ILE A 10 21.51 12.69 -28.78
N PHE A 11 20.69 13.31 -27.93
CA PHE A 11 20.90 13.30 -26.48
C PHE A 11 20.61 11.90 -25.94
N LEU A 12 21.67 11.12 -25.71
CA LEU A 12 21.61 9.89 -24.91
C LEU A 12 21.43 10.28 -23.44
N GLY A 13 20.19 10.53 -23.03
CA GLY A 13 19.85 10.72 -21.63
C GLY A 13 20.09 9.42 -20.87
N ASN A 14 20.97 9.46 -19.86
CA ASN A 14 21.14 8.37 -18.90
C ASN A 14 19.84 8.19 -18.11
N PHE A 15 18.97 7.30 -18.57
CA PHE A 15 17.85 6.81 -17.77
C PHE A 15 18.41 5.88 -16.69
N SER A 16 18.70 6.42 -15.51
CA SER A 16 18.89 5.61 -14.31
C SER A 16 17.53 5.04 -13.92
N VAL A 17 17.30 3.78 -14.28
CA VAL A 17 16.15 3.03 -13.79
C VAL A 17 16.45 2.72 -12.32
N ALA A 18 15.78 3.42 -11.40
CA ALA A 18 15.83 3.06 -9.99
C ALA A 18 15.14 1.69 -9.87
N PHE A 19 15.92 0.64 -9.63
CA PHE A 19 15.36 -0.69 -9.38
C PHE A 19 14.79 -0.70 -7.96
N ALA A 20 13.49 -0.95 -7.84
CA ALA A 20 12.88 -1.20 -6.54
C ALA A 20 13.63 -2.37 -5.88
N SER A 21 14.20 -2.13 -4.70
CA SER A 21 14.82 -3.19 -3.90
C SER A 21 13.75 -3.87 -3.08
N CYS A 22 13.79 -5.19 -2.97
CA CYS A 22 12.79 -5.96 -2.23
C CYS A 22 13.45 -6.78 -1.13
N PHE A 23 12.75 -6.93 -0.01
CA PHE A 23 13.14 -7.77 1.11
C PHE A 23 11.91 -8.47 1.67
N GLU A 24 12.00 -9.79 1.80
CA GLU A 24 10.86 -10.66 2.09
C GLU A 24 9.69 -10.43 1.10
N HIS A 25 8.56 -9.91 1.59
CA HIS A 25 7.34 -9.72 0.82
C HIS A 25 7.06 -8.24 0.47
N LEU A 26 8.00 -7.33 0.78
CA LEU A 26 7.90 -5.89 0.53
C LEU A 26 8.99 -5.42 -0.42
N CYS A 27 8.72 -4.35 -1.14
CA CYS A 27 9.66 -3.59 -1.95
C CYS A 27 9.68 -2.13 -1.51
N THR A 28 10.78 -1.43 -1.80
CA THR A 28 10.81 0.04 -1.68
C THR A 28 9.68 0.65 -2.50
N GLU A 29 9.12 1.75 -2.00
CA GLU A 29 7.93 2.43 -2.52
C GLU A 29 6.61 1.71 -2.29
N ASP A 30 6.60 0.46 -1.80
CA ASP A 30 5.35 -0.19 -1.41
C ASP A 30 4.63 0.64 -0.35
N VAL A 31 3.34 0.87 -0.58
CA VAL A 31 2.46 1.45 0.45
C VAL A 31 2.14 0.36 1.45
N VAL A 32 2.40 0.65 2.72
CA VAL A 32 2.21 -0.28 3.82
C VAL A 32 1.38 0.34 4.93
N ARG A 33 0.85 -0.51 5.79
CA ARG A 33 0.28 -0.13 7.07
C ARG A 33 0.82 -1.06 8.15
N ASP A 34 1.09 -0.55 9.34
CA ASP A 34 1.42 -1.38 10.50
C ASP A 34 0.15 -1.92 11.19
N ILE A 35 0.30 -2.84 12.14
CA ILE A 35 -0.82 -3.39 12.93
C ILE A 35 -1.56 -2.36 13.81
N TYR A 36 -1.02 -1.14 13.97
CA TYR A 36 -1.62 -0.05 14.73
C TYR A 36 -2.32 0.98 13.85
N GLY A 37 -2.31 0.79 12.52
CA GLY A 37 -2.99 1.65 11.57
C GLY A 37 -2.14 2.77 10.96
N TRP A 38 -0.83 2.77 11.14
CA TRP A 38 0.05 3.80 10.60
C TRP A 38 0.37 3.50 9.14
N LYS A 39 -0.11 4.37 8.24
CA LYS A 39 0.13 4.26 6.80
C LYS A 39 1.41 4.97 6.37
N GLY A 40 2.18 4.32 5.52
CA GLY A 40 3.40 4.89 4.95
C GLY A 40 3.86 4.21 3.67
N SER A 41 5.04 4.62 3.20
CA SER A 41 5.74 4.00 2.07
C SER A 41 7.12 3.50 2.51
N VAL A 42 7.49 2.29 2.10
CA VAL A 42 8.81 1.72 2.42
C VAL A 42 9.92 2.51 1.71
N VAL A 43 10.96 2.88 2.46
CA VAL A 43 12.11 3.66 1.98
C VAL A 43 13.34 2.78 1.83
N GLU A 44 13.64 1.99 2.86
CA GLU A 44 14.86 1.18 2.94
C GLU A 44 14.64 -0.02 3.87
N PHE A 45 15.39 -1.09 3.66
CA PHE A 45 15.38 -2.28 4.50
C PHE A 45 16.66 -2.41 5.32
N GLN A 46 16.55 -2.96 6.53
CA GLN A 46 17.67 -3.39 7.37
C GLN A 46 17.57 -4.91 7.59
N PRO A 47 18.09 -5.73 6.64
CA PRO A 47 17.89 -7.19 6.66
C PRO A 47 18.41 -7.89 7.92
N ALA A 48 19.48 -7.38 8.53
CA ALA A 48 20.07 -7.95 9.73
C ALA A 48 19.11 -7.93 10.93
N ASP A 49 18.31 -6.86 11.05
CA ASP A 49 17.36 -6.64 12.14
C ASP A 49 15.92 -7.01 11.74
N ARG A 50 15.70 -7.40 10.47
CA ARG A 50 14.38 -7.64 9.88
C ARG A 50 13.42 -6.47 10.09
N THR A 51 13.91 -5.27 9.80
CA THR A 51 13.11 -4.04 9.87
C THR A 51 13.10 -3.29 8.53
N ALA A 52 12.13 -2.40 8.36
CA ALA A 52 12.04 -1.45 7.26
C ALA A 52 11.92 -0.02 7.81
N GLN A 53 12.56 0.93 7.12
CA GLN A 53 12.28 2.34 7.29
C GLN A 53 11.06 2.70 6.43
N VAL A 54 10.06 3.32 7.04
CA VAL A 54 8.80 3.70 6.41
C VAL A 54 8.61 5.19 6.57
N TRP A 55 8.40 5.88 5.45
CA TRP A 55 7.98 7.27 5.41
C TRP A 55 6.47 7.35 5.66
N LEU A 56 6.08 7.94 6.78
CA LEU A 56 4.67 7.99 7.19
C LEU A 56 3.92 9.11 6.49
N HIS A 57 2.77 8.76 5.91
CA HIS A 57 1.99 9.69 5.08
C HIS A 57 1.35 10.83 5.89
N HIS A 58 1.06 10.61 7.18
CA HIS A 58 0.34 11.58 8.00
C HIS A 58 1.22 12.69 8.60
N ASN A 59 2.51 12.42 8.84
CA ASN A 59 3.43 13.36 9.48
C ASN A 59 4.70 13.64 8.67
N GLY A 60 4.97 12.89 7.61
CA GLY A 60 6.11 13.10 6.72
C GLY A 60 7.46 12.66 7.27
N TYR A 61 7.51 11.98 8.42
CA TYR A 61 8.75 11.48 9.03
C TYR A 61 8.98 10.00 8.70
N VAL A 62 10.24 9.58 8.80
CA VAL A 62 10.67 8.19 8.61
C VAL A 62 10.81 7.51 9.96
N PHE A 63 10.22 6.33 10.09
CA PHE A 63 10.30 5.49 11.29
C PHE A 63 10.67 4.05 10.92
N THR A 64 11.27 3.33 11.86
CA THR A 64 11.65 1.93 11.70
C THR A 64 10.55 1.02 12.24
N PHE A 65 10.10 0.06 11.43
CA PHE A 65 9.08 -0.92 11.79
C PHE A 65 9.62 -2.35 11.62
N PRO A 66 9.25 -3.30 12.49
CA PRO A 66 9.44 -4.73 12.26
C PRO A 66 8.70 -5.19 11.00
N MET A 67 9.33 -6.07 10.19
CA MET A 67 8.73 -6.54 8.94
C MET A 67 7.43 -7.33 9.13
N ASP A 68 7.25 -7.98 10.28
CA ASP A 68 6.06 -8.77 10.64
C ASP A 68 4.86 -7.93 11.09
N GLU A 69 5.06 -6.64 11.37
CA GLU A 69 3.97 -5.70 11.66
C GLU A 69 3.40 -5.05 10.39
N LEU A 70 4.16 -5.07 9.29
CA LEU A 70 3.80 -4.37 8.06
C LEU A 70 2.98 -5.25 7.11
N GLY A 71 1.87 -4.70 6.62
CA GLY A 71 1.10 -5.25 5.51
C GLY A 71 1.23 -4.36 4.27
N LYS A 72 1.46 -4.96 3.10
CA LYS A 72 1.45 -4.27 1.80
C LYS A 72 0.01 -3.98 1.36
N GLN A 73 -0.23 -2.78 0.83
CA GLN A 73 -1.49 -2.45 0.19
C GLN A 73 -1.64 -3.23 -1.11
N VAL A 74 -2.79 -3.90 -1.27
CA VAL A 74 -3.16 -4.68 -2.46
C VAL A 74 -4.59 -4.33 -2.86
N SER A 75 -4.99 -4.71 -4.08
CA SER A 75 -6.38 -4.52 -4.52
C SER A 75 -7.35 -5.53 -3.91
N CYS A 76 -6.87 -6.75 -3.63
CA CYS A 76 -7.66 -7.83 -3.05
C CYS A 76 -6.79 -8.79 -2.24
N ALA A 77 -7.34 -9.36 -1.16
CA ALA A 77 -6.76 -10.47 -0.42
C ALA A 77 -7.85 -11.30 0.27
N GLN A 78 -7.71 -12.63 0.22
CA GLN A 78 -8.62 -13.59 0.88
C GLN A 78 -10.13 -13.37 0.62
N GLY A 79 -10.48 -12.92 -0.59
CA GLY A 79 -11.87 -12.67 -0.97
C GLY A 79 -12.43 -11.29 -0.58
N PHE A 80 -11.61 -10.43 0.03
CA PHE A 80 -11.92 -9.02 0.27
C PHE A 80 -11.18 -8.15 -0.76
N CYS A 81 -11.92 -7.36 -1.52
CA CYS A 81 -11.40 -6.43 -2.51
C CYS A 81 -11.74 -4.98 -2.16
N GLN A 82 -10.89 -4.05 -2.58
CA GLN A 82 -11.20 -2.63 -2.54
C GLN A 82 -12.51 -2.35 -3.32
N GLY A 83 -13.41 -1.60 -2.69
CA GLY A 83 -14.74 -1.28 -3.20
C GLY A 83 -15.84 -2.26 -2.78
N ASP A 84 -15.50 -3.42 -2.20
CA ASP A 84 -16.49 -4.38 -1.74
C ASP A 84 -17.33 -3.83 -0.60
N ARG A 85 -18.59 -4.29 -0.53
CA ARG A 85 -19.49 -4.05 0.59
C ARG A 85 -19.45 -5.23 1.54
N VAL A 86 -19.22 -4.94 2.81
CA VAL A 86 -19.13 -5.92 3.88
C VAL A 86 -19.98 -5.49 5.08
N LYS A 87 -20.21 -6.40 6.01
CA LYS A 87 -20.89 -6.10 7.27
C LYS A 87 -20.01 -6.43 8.46
N ASN A 88 -20.07 -5.59 9.49
CA ASN A 88 -19.49 -5.93 10.79
C ASN A 88 -20.51 -6.68 11.66
N ALA A 89 -20.06 -7.13 12.83
CA ALA A 89 -20.90 -7.83 13.81
C ALA A 89 -22.13 -7.04 14.32
N TYR A 90 -22.16 -5.72 14.12
CA TYR A 90 -23.29 -4.86 14.49
C TYR A 90 -24.31 -4.69 13.34
N GLY A 91 -24.02 -5.24 12.16
CA GLY A 91 -24.87 -5.15 10.97
C GLY A 91 -24.70 -3.85 10.17
N ASP A 92 -23.71 -3.01 10.52
CA ASP A 92 -23.38 -1.83 9.71
C ASP A 92 -22.84 -2.25 8.36
N THR A 93 -23.18 -1.48 7.31
CA THR A 93 -22.62 -1.68 5.98
C THR A 93 -21.36 -0.84 5.82
N LEU A 94 -20.26 -1.50 5.48
CA LEU A 94 -18.97 -0.87 5.26
C LEU A 94 -18.59 -0.97 3.77
N VAL A 95 -17.79 -0.03 3.30
CA VAL A 95 -17.09 -0.10 2.02
C VAL A 95 -15.60 -0.26 2.30
N ILE A 96 -14.96 -1.23 1.67
CA ILE A 96 -13.51 -1.44 1.79
C ILE A 96 -12.78 -0.39 0.96
N GLU A 97 -12.00 0.46 1.60
CA GLU A 97 -11.20 1.49 0.93
C GLU A 97 -9.78 1.01 0.63
N GLU A 98 -9.20 0.23 1.55
CA GLU A 98 -7.84 -0.28 1.42
C GLU A 98 -7.74 -1.71 1.98
N VAL A 99 -6.99 -2.57 1.30
CA VAL A 99 -6.73 -3.96 1.70
C VAL A 99 -5.24 -4.15 1.93
N TYR A 100 -4.88 -4.80 3.04
CA TYR A 100 -3.48 -5.05 3.41
C TYR A 100 -3.17 -6.54 3.60
N THR A 101 -1.97 -6.98 3.21
CA THR A 101 -1.57 -8.40 3.22
C THR A 101 -1.52 -9.05 4.61
N HIS A 102 -1.44 -8.25 5.68
CA HIS A 102 -1.49 -8.71 7.08
C HIS A 102 -2.93 -8.81 7.65
N GLN A 103 -3.92 -9.04 6.78
CA GLN A 103 -5.32 -9.25 7.15
C GLN A 103 -6.02 -8.02 7.75
N MET A 104 -5.55 -6.81 7.42
CA MET A 104 -6.25 -5.58 7.81
C MET A 104 -6.94 -4.92 6.63
N LEU A 105 -8.08 -4.32 6.93
CA LEU A 105 -8.91 -3.53 6.02
C LEU A 105 -9.08 -2.14 6.61
N TYR A 106 -8.90 -1.10 5.79
CA TYR A 106 -9.37 0.24 6.12
C TYR A 106 -10.70 0.43 5.41
N THR A 107 -11.75 0.73 6.19
CA THR A 107 -13.12 0.74 5.70
C THR A 107 -13.82 2.04 6.03
N TYR A 108 -14.78 2.42 5.21
CA TYR A 108 -15.71 3.52 5.47
C TYR A 108 -17.09 2.96 5.86
N ASN A 109 -17.58 3.35 7.02
CA ASN A 109 -18.86 2.92 7.58
C ASN A 109 -19.99 3.83 7.06
N LEU A 110 -20.90 3.26 6.25
CA LEU A 110 -22.02 3.99 5.64
C LEU A 110 -23.11 4.39 6.65
N ASN A 111 -23.16 3.71 7.80
CA ASN A 111 -24.14 3.96 8.84
C ASN A 111 -23.73 5.10 9.77
N THR A 112 -22.41 5.26 10.01
CA THR A 112 -21.88 6.24 10.98
C THR A 112 -21.05 7.37 10.36
N ASP A 113 -20.80 7.34 9.05
CA ASP A 113 -19.98 8.33 8.33
C ASP A 113 -18.57 8.47 8.94
N GLY A 114 -17.89 7.32 9.10
CA GLY A 114 -16.58 7.26 9.74
C GLY A 114 -15.70 6.15 9.18
N TYR A 115 -14.40 6.25 9.42
CA TYR A 115 -13.43 5.23 9.02
C TYR A 115 -13.00 4.38 10.20
N ALA A 116 -12.77 3.09 9.94
CA ALA A 116 -12.26 2.17 10.93
C ALA A 116 -11.39 1.09 10.29
N LEU A 117 -10.49 0.54 11.11
CA LEU A 117 -9.71 -0.64 10.79
C LEU A 117 -10.44 -1.88 11.28
N TYR A 118 -10.39 -2.93 10.48
CA TYR A 118 -10.94 -4.24 10.80
C TYR A 118 -9.97 -5.32 10.35
N ASN A 119 -9.92 -6.42 11.10
CA ASN A 119 -9.39 -7.67 10.60
C ASN A 119 -10.41 -8.36 9.67
N PHE A 120 -9.94 -9.25 8.81
CA PHE A 120 -10.77 -10.03 7.90
C PHE A 120 -11.82 -10.87 8.66
N ASP A 121 -11.47 -11.40 9.82
CA ASP A 121 -12.35 -12.25 10.64
C ASP A 121 -13.47 -11.48 11.37
N GLU A 122 -13.40 -10.14 11.38
CA GLU A 122 -14.43 -9.28 11.96
C GLU A 122 -15.59 -8.97 10.98
N LEU A 123 -15.42 -9.31 9.70
CA LEU A 123 -16.31 -8.88 8.62
C LEU A 123 -16.91 -10.04 7.85
N GLU A 124 -18.16 -9.87 7.43
CA GLU A 124 -18.86 -10.79 6.55
C GLU A 124 -19.02 -10.15 5.16
N THR A 125 -18.61 -10.88 4.12
CA THR A 125 -18.85 -10.45 2.73
C THR A 125 -20.34 -10.47 2.43
N VAL A 126 -20.89 -9.35 1.92
CA VAL A 126 -22.26 -9.36 1.42
C VAL A 126 -22.23 -10.04 0.07
N GLN A 127 -22.66 -11.30 0.00
CA GLN A 127 -22.84 -11.97 -1.28
C GLN A 127 -23.78 -11.13 -2.15
N ALA A 128 -23.31 -10.78 -3.35
CA ALA A 128 -24.16 -10.16 -4.35
C ALA A 128 -25.33 -11.12 -4.68
N PRO A 129 -26.57 -10.61 -4.78
CA PRO A 129 -27.74 -11.42 -5.12
C PRO A 129 -27.63 -12.08 -6.51
#